data_AF-A0A1G7CW54-F1
#
_entry.id   AF-A0A1G7CW54-F1
#
_cell.length_a   1.000
_cell.length_b   1.000
_cell.length_c   1.000
_cell.angle_alpha   90.00
_cell.angle_beta   90.00
_cell.angle_gamma   90.00
#
_symmetry.space_group_name_H-M   'P 1'
#
loop_
_entity.id
_entity.type
_entity.pdbx_description
1 polymer ?
#
loop_
_entity_poly.entity_id
_entity_poly.type
_entity_poly.pdbx_seq_one_letter_code
_entity_poly.pdbx_strand_id
1 'polypeptide(L)' 'MDRKGWVMRALEALRFATFQEIQRYLDEEGEPFSKKELQDTLKALAQEGKVEEKEGTYRLARKRGGGEAFAKLFED' A
#
# COMPACT_ATOMS: atom_id res chain seq x y z
N MET A 1 -14.50 4.44 6.44
CA MET A 1 -13.54 4.54 5.32
C MET A 1 -13.84 3.38 4.37
N ASP A 2 -13.74 3.54 3.05
CA ASP A 2 -13.94 2.42 2.13
C ASP A 2 -12.82 1.38 2.25
N ARG A 3 -13.09 0.14 1.82
CA ARG A 3 -12.13 -0.98 1.87
C ARG A 3 -10.75 -0.63 1.28
N LYS A 4 -10.75 0.05 0.13
CA LYS A 4 -9.52 0.54 -0.51
C LYS A 4 -8.76 1.52 0.38
N GLY A 5 -9.47 2.41 1.07
CA GLY A 5 -8.87 3.38 1.99
C GLY A 5 -8.22 2.71 3.19
N TRP A 6 -8.86 1.69 3.77
CA TRP A 6 -8.28 0.90 4.85
C TRP A 6 -6.99 0.18 4.43
N VAL A 7 -6.99 -0.46 3.25
CA VAL A 7 -5.79 -1.11 2.71
C VAL A 7 -4.68 -0.10 2.42
N MET A 8 -5.02 1.07 1.89
CA MET A 8 -4.03 2.14 1.68
C MET A 8 -3.45 2.62 3.01
N ARG A 9 -4.27 2.84 4.04
CA ARG A 9 -3.82 3.23 5.39
C ARG A 9 -2.88 2.19 6.00
N ALA A 10 -3.19 0.90 5.86
CA ALA A 10 -2.31 -0.18 6.30
C ALA A 10 -0.94 -0.12 5.60
N LEU A 11 -0.93 0.11 4.28
CA LEU A 11 0.30 0.26 3.50
C LEU A 11 1.07 1.55 3.83
N GLU A 12 0.38 2.63 4.22
CA GLU A 12 1.00 3.85 4.74
C GLU A 12 1.72 3.60 6.07
N ALA A 13 1.06 2.89 6.99
CA ALA A 13 1.61 2.57 8.30
C ALA A 13 2.80 1.60 8.21
N LEU A 14 2.67 0.55 7.39
CA LEU A 14 3.66 -0.52 7.30
C LEU A 14 4.81 -0.21 6.31
N ARG A 15 4.60 0.73 5.37
CA ARG A 15 5.49 1.11 4.24
C ARG A 15 5.75 0.01 3.21
N PHE A 16 6.19 -1.17 3.66
CA PHE A 16 6.43 -2.38 2.88
C PHE A 16 5.94 -3.56 3.71
N ALA A 17 4.92 -4.26 3.24
CA ALA A 17 4.31 -5.34 3.99
C ALA A 17 3.87 -6.50 3.13
N THR A 18 4.00 -7.70 3.65
CA THR A 18 3.41 -8.91 3.09
C THR A 18 1.88 -8.91 3.25
N PHE A 19 1.20 -9.77 2.52
CA PHE A 19 -0.23 -9.98 2.65
C PHE A 19 -0.67 -10.25 4.10
N GLN A 20 0.09 -11.08 4.83
CA GLN A 20 -0.23 -11.46 6.20
C GLN A 20 -0.07 -10.29 7.18
N GLU A 21 0.92 -9.43 6.98
CA GLU A 21 1.13 -8.23 7.80
C GLU A 21 0.00 -7.21 7.59
N ILE A 22 -0.43 -7.02 6.34
CA ILE A 22 -1.56 -6.14 6.01
C ILE A 22 -2.84 -6.69 6.64
N GLN A 23 -3.09 -7.99 6.51
CA GLN A 23 -4.25 -8.63 7.10
C GLN A 23 -4.28 -8.45 8.62
N ARG A 24 -3.15 -8.73 9.30
CA ARG A 24 -3.03 -8.56 10.74
C ARG A 24 -3.29 -7.11 11.18
N TYR A 25 -2.71 -6.12 10.50
CA TYR A 25 -2.94 -4.71 10.80
C TYR A 25 -4.43 -4.35 10.70
N LEU A 26 -5.12 -4.85 9.67
CA LEU A 26 -6.54 -4.59 9.46
C LEU A 26 -7.42 -5.27 10.53
N ASP A 27 -7.09 -6.50 10.92
CA ASP A 27 -7.72 -7.18 12.06
C ASP A 27 -7.51 -6.40 13.37
N GLU A 28 -6.30 -5.86 13.61
CA GLU A 28 -5.98 -5.05 14.80
C GLU A 28 -6.74 -3.71 14.83
N GLU A 29 -6.99 -3.10 13.68
CA GLU A 29 -7.80 -1.87 13.55
C GLU A 29 -9.32 -2.13 13.60
N GLY A 30 -9.75 -3.40 13.72
CA GLY A 30 -11.16 -3.79 13.81
C GLY A 30 -11.88 -3.89 12.47
N GLU A 31 -11.15 -3.96 11.36
CA GLU A 31 -11.68 -4.04 9.99
C GLU A 31 -11.22 -5.34 9.34
N PRO A 32 -11.82 -6.48 9.70
CA PRO A 32 -11.40 -7.78 9.19
C PRO A 32 -11.73 -7.91 7.70
N PHE A 33 -10.73 -8.27 6.90
CA PHE A 33 -10.90 -8.65 5.51
C PHE A 33 -10.86 -10.16 5.37
N SER A 34 -11.77 -10.72 4.57
CA SER A 34 -11.56 -12.08 4.07
C SER A 34 -10.32 -12.12 3.17
N LYS A 35 -9.63 -13.27 3.11
CA LYS A 35 -8.46 -13.45 2.23
C LYS A 35 -8.73 -13.00 0.78
N LYS A 36 -9.87 -13.41 0.24
CA LYS A 36 -10.29 -13.05 -1.12
C LYS A 36 -10.54 -11.55 -1.26
N GLU A 37 -11.19 -10.93 -0.29
CA GLU A 37 -11.51 -9.49 -0.31
C GLU A 37 -10.25 -8.63 -0.26
N LEU A 38 -9.27 -8.99 0.58
CA LEU A 38 -8.00 -8.28 0.64
C LEU A 38 -7.23 -8.43 -0.68
N GLN A 39 -7.21 -9.64 -1.24
CA GLN A 39 -6.54 -9.92 -2.50
C GLN A 39 -7.17 -9.16 -3.68
N ASP A 40 -8.51 -9.17 -3.80
CA ASP A 40 -9.23 -8.41 -4.82
C ASP A 40 -9.00 -6.89 -4.65
N THR A 41 -8.93 -6.40 -3.41
CA THR A 41 -8.69 -4.98 -3.13
C THR A 41 -7.26 -4.57 -3.49
N LEU A 42 -6.25 -5.36 -3.12
CA LEU A 42 -4.85 -5.12 -3.49
C LEU A 42 -4.66 -5.17 -5.00
N LYS A 43 -5.30 -6.13 -5.68
CA LYS A 43 -5.28 -6.24 -7.14
C LYS A 43 -5.90 -5.02 -7.81
N ALA A 44 -7.06 -4.55 -7.32
CA ALA A 44 -7.69 -3.34 -7.83
C ALA A 44 -6.80 -2.10 -7.63
N LEU A 45 -6.21 -1.94 -6.45
CA LEU A 45 -5.29 -0.83 -6.16
C LEU A 45 -4.01 -0.89 -7.02
N ALA A 46 -3.51 -2.09 -7.33
CA ALA A 46 -2.39 -2.28 -8.23
C ALA A 46 -2.76 -1.95 -9.69
N GLN A 47 -3.95 -2.34 -10.14
CA GLN A 47 -4.47 -1.96 -11.46
C GLN A 47 -4.69 -0.44 -11.58
N GLU A 48 -5.08 0.22 -10.49
CA GLU A 48 -5.18 1.68 -10.40
C GLU A 48 -3.82 2.38 -10.31
N GLY A 49 -2.71 1.64 -10.20
CA GLY A 49 -1.37 2.20 -10.03
C GLY A 49 -1.14 2.88 -8.67
N LYS A 50 -1.96 2.58 -7.66
CA LYS A 50 -1.84 3.12 -6.29
C LYS A 50 -0.97 2.26 -5.39
N VAL A 51 -0.86 0.98 -5.69
CA VAL A 51 -0.07 -0.01 -4.94
C VAL A 51 0.85 -0.74 -5.90
N GLU A 52 2.06 -1.01 -5.46
CA GLU A 52 3.02 -1.85 -6.18
C GLU A 52 3.22 -3.15 -5.41
N GLU A 53 3.09 -4.29 -6.08
CA GLU A 53 3.50 -5.59 -5.55
C GLU A 53 4.93 -5.87 -6.02
N LYS A 54 5.84 -6.15 -5.08
CA LYS A 54 7.21 -6.54 -5.35
C LYS A 54 7.58 -7.73 -4.46
N GLU A 55 7.90 -8.86 -5.09
CA GLU A 55 8.43 -10.05 -4.42
C GLU A 55 7.55 -10.53 -3.24
N GLY A 56 6.22 -10.50 -3.40
CA GLY A 56 5.27 -10.92 -2.35
C GLY A 56 5.03 -9.88 -1.24
N THR A 57 5.60 -8.68 -1.38
CA THR A 57 5.32 -7.52 -0.53
C THR A 57 4.57 -6.45 -1.31
N TYR A 58 3.77 -5.67 -0.61
CA TYR A 58 2.99 -4.58 -1.14
C TYR A 58 3.47 -3.27 -0.52
N ARG A 59 3.44 -2.21 -1.33
CA ARG A 59 3.71 -0.85 -0.90
C ARG A 59 2.84 0.12 -1.67
N LEU A 60 2.69 1.34 -1.15
CA LEU A 60 2.13 2.41 -1.96
C LEU A 60 3.04 2.73 -3.15
N ALA A 61 2.42 2.91 -4.31
CA ALA A 61 3.10 3.44 -5.47
C ALA A 61 3.64 4.83 -5.15
N ARG A 62 4.89 5.11 -5.52
CA ARG A 62 5.45 6.45 -5.33
C ARG A 62 4.59 7.43 -6.11
N LYS A 63 4.05 8.45 -5.43
CA LYS A 63 3.56 9.65 -6.13
C LYS A 63 4.69 10.13 -7.02
N ARG A 64 4.41 10.25 -8.32
CA ARG A 64 5.33 10.68 -9.38
C ARG A 64 5.74 12.16 -9.24
N GLY A 65 6.04 12.63 -8.02
CA GLY A 65 6.38 14.01 -7.67
C GLY A 65 7.55 14.16 -6.70
N GLY A 66 8.20 13.07 -6.26
CA GLY A 66 9.39 13.15 -5.41
C GLY A 66 10.73 13.22 -6.15
N GLY A 67 10.75 12.85 -7.44
CA GLY A 67 11.98 12.84 -8.26
C GLY A 67 12.52 14.22 -8.59
N GLU A 68 11.64 15.22 -8.73
CA GLU A 68 12.06 16.61 -9.01
C GLU A 68 12.51 17.37 -7.76
N ALA A 69 12.07 16.96 -6.55
CA ALA A 69 12.44 17.63 -5.31
C ALA A 69 13.77 17.12 -4.73
N PHE A 70 14.10 15.84 -4.93
CA PHE A 70 15.38 15.27 -4.47
C PHE A 70 16.56 15.59 -5.40
N ALA A 71 16.32 15.79 -6.70
CA ALA A 71 17.37 16.16 -7.65
C ALA A 71 17.94 17.57 -7.42
N LYS A 72 17.19 18.47 -6.75
CA LYS A 72 17.63 19.84 -6.41
C LYS A 72 18.42 19.94 -5.10
N LEU A 73 18.59 18.85 -4.35
CA LEU A 73 19.28 18.85 -3.05
C LEU A 73 20.70 18.26 -3.10
N PHE A 74 21.13 17.73 -4.24
CA PHE A 74 22.47 17.14 -4.43
C PHE A 74 23.23 17.73 -5.63
N GLU A 75 22.77 18.86 -6.17
CA GLU A 75 23.54 19.68 -7.11
C GLU A 75 24.06 20.92 -6.37
N ASP A 76 25.04 20.71 -5.48
CA ASP A 76 26.08 21.68 -5.09
C ASP A 76 27.34 20.89 -4.67
#